data_AF-A0A256YE40-F1
#
_entry.id   AF-A0A256YE40-F1
#
_cell.length_a   1.000
_cell.length_b   1.000
_cell.length_c   1.000
_cell.angle_alpha   90.00
_cell.angle_beta   90.00
_cell.angle_gamma   90.00
#
_symmetry.space_group_name_H-M   'P 1'
#
loop_
_entity.id
_entity.type
_entity.pdbx_description
1 polymer ?
#
loop_
_entity_poly.entity_id
_entity_poly.type
_entity_poly.pdbx_seq_one_letter_code
_entity_poly.pdbx_strand_id
1 'polypeptide(L)'
;MSILEELIRIFDRYDVEVVVRKKSIRATHNDLPVSLIVRIPSKEKAVIELRAEDELSDTLVDLVESEEDVEDIVDNVLSELRDLAIEASKYLEDKGYNVVLNLREGENDVRDMLEEIREEYGSFEEEE
;
A
#
# COMPACT_ATOMS: atom_id res chain seq x y z
N MET A 1 9.08 23.63 -9.96
CA MET A 1 8.67 22.60 -9.00
C MET A 1 8.71 21.26 -9.69
N SER A 2 9.43 20.30 -9.14
CA SER A 2 9.54 18.95 -9.69
C SER A 2 8.24 18.17 -9.44
N ILE A 3 7.92 17.24 -10.34
CA ILE A 3 6.79 16.31 -10.19
C ILE A 3 6.93 15.51 -8.89
N LEU A 4 8.15 15.10 -8.55
CA LEU A 4 8.42 14.34 -7.33
C LEU A 4 8.16 15.16 -6.07
N GLU A 5 8.46 16.47 -6.07
CA GLU A 5 8.24 17.32 -4.89
C GLU A 5 6.75 17.49 -4.57
N GLU A 6 5.90 17.60 -5.60
CA GLU A 6 4.45 17.67 -5.40
C GLU A 6 3.85 16.31 -5.00
N LEU A 7 4.35 15.20 -5.55
CA LEU A 7 3.93 13.87 -5.09
C LEU A 7 4.25 13.68 -3.60
N ILE A 8 5.42 14.12 -3.14
CA ILE A 8 5.77 14.06 -1.71
C ILE A 8 4.76 14.85 -0.87
N ARG A 9 4.33 16.03 -1.31
CA ARG A 9 3.31 16.83 -0.60
C ARG A 9 1.92 16.20 -0.59
N ILE A 10 1.56 15.49 -1.66
CA ILE A 10 0.32 14.70 -1.69
C ILE A 10 0.41 13.62 -0.61
N PHE A 11 1.57 12.98 -0.48
CA PHE A 11 1.82 11.84 0.41
C PHE A 11 1.93 12.27 1.88
N ASP A 12 2.44 13.46 2.17
CA ASP A 12 2.55 14.06 3.52
C ASP A 12 1.19 14.22 4.24
N ARG A 13 0.07 14.09 3.52
CA ARG A 13 -1.29 14.10 4.09
C ARG A 13 -1.75 12.75 4.62
N TYR A 14 -0.98 11.70 4.38
CA TYR A 14 -1.27 10.33 4.74
C TYR A 14 -0.22 9.84 5.75
N ASP A 15 -0.59 8.83 6.53
CA ASP A 15 0.30 8.25 7.55
C ASP A 15 1.28 7.25 6.92
N VAL A 16 2.20 7.79 6.11
CA VAL A 16 3.14 7.01 5.30
C VAL A 16 4.58 7.52 5.42
N GLU A 17 5.54 6.59 5.48
CA GLU A 17 6.96 6.88 5.29
C GLU A 17 7.33 6.92 3.80
N VAL A 18 7.91 8.05 3.36
CA VAL A 18 8.21 8.30 1.94
C VAL A 18 9.69 8.15 1.64
N VAL A 19 10.02 7.21 0.74
CA VAL A 19 11.37 6.98 0.21
C VAL A 19 11.43 7.37 -1.27
N VAL A 20 12.26 8.34 -1.59
CA VAL A 20 12.43 8.85 -2.97
C VAL A 20 13.68 8.24 -3.61
N ARG A 21 13.52 7.73 -4.84
CA ARG A 21 14.62 7.31 -5.72
C ARG A 21 14.51 8.04 -7.07
N LYS A 22 15.56 7.96 -7.88
CA LYS A 22 15.74 8.74 -9.12
C LYS A 22 14.53 8.75 -10.08
N LYS A 23 13.74 7.68 -10.13
CA LYS A 23 12.56 7.52 -10.99
C LYS A 23 11.37 6.89 -10.27
N SER A 24 11.38 6.86 -8.95
CA SER A 24 10.31 6.25 -8.19
C SER A 24 10.15 6.87 -6.81
N ILE A 25 8.93 6.84 -6.31
CA ILE A 25 8.59 7.15 -4.93
C ILE A 25 7.96 5.88 -4.35
N ARG A 26 8.39 5.48 -3.17
CA ARG A 26 7.74 4.47 -2.35
C ARG A 26 7.16 5.17 -1.13
N ALA A 27 5.89 4.95 -0.83
CA ALA A 27 5.22 5.37 0.39
C ALA A 27 4.76 4.12 1.12
N THR A 28 5.31 3.84 2.29
CA THR A 28 4.97 2.68 3.12
C THR A 28 4.07 3.15 4.25
N HIS A 29 2.94 2.47 4.47
CA HIS A 29 2.04 2.81 5.58
C HIS A 29 2.70 2.52 6.93
N ASN A 30 2.39 3.32 7.95
CA ASN A 30 3.00 3.14 9.27
C ASN A 30 2.38 1.97 10.06
N ASP A 31 1.08 1.73 9.91
CA ASP A 31 0.38 0.64 10.63
C ASP A 31 0.66 -0.77 10.07
N LEU A 32 0.84 -0.87 8.75
CA LEU A 32 1.15 -2.13 8.08
C LEU A 32 2.23 -1.87 7.03
N PRO A 33 3.20 -2.78 6.85
CA PRO A 33 4.27 -2.65 5.88
C PRO A 33 3.76 -2.94 4.44
N VAL A 34 2.81 -2.14 3.99
CA VAL A 34 2.23 -2.11 2.65
C VAL A 34 2.65 -0.80 2.00
N SER A 35 3.21 -0.91 0.80
CA SER A 35 3.81 0.19 0.08
C SER A 35 3.04 0.54 -1.18
N LEU A 36 2.73 1.81 -1.36
CA LEU A 36 2.38 2.40 -2.64
C LEU A 36 3.64 2.83 -3.38
N ILE A 37 3.87 2.28 -4.57
CA ILE A 37 5.04 2.56 -5.39
C ILE A 37 4.62 3.30 -6.66
N VAL A 38 5.09 4.53 -6.81
CA VAL A 38 4.94 5.32 -8.03
C VAL A 38 6.25 5.27 -8.82
N ARG A 39 6.23 4.73 -10.04
CA ARG A 39 7.36 4.66 -10.96
C ARG A 39 7.10 5.54 -12.17
N ILE A 40 8.09 6.35 -12.55
CA ILE A 40 8.05 7.20 -13.74
C ILE A 40 9.16 6.74 -14.70
N PRO A 41 8.97 5.61 -15.41
CA PRO A 41 10.00 5.03 -16.28
C PRO A 41 10.40 5.97 -17.43
N SER A 42 9.42 6.71 -17.96
CA SER A 42 9.53 7.57 -19.14
C SER A 42 8.78 8.88 -18.94
N LYS A 43 9.00 9.86 -19.83
CA LYS A 43 8.36 11.18 -19.75
C LYS A 43 6.84 11.18 -19.95
N GLU A 44 6.29 10.08 -20.48
CA GLU A 44 4.89 9.98 -20.87
C GLU A 44 4.14 8.89 -20.10
N LYS A 45 4.83 8.10 -19.28
CA LYS A 45 4.23 6.95 -18.59
C LYS A 45 4.58 6.97 -17.12
N ALA A 46 3.57 6.79 -16.27
CA ALA A 46 3.72 6.49 -14.87
C ALA A 46 2.99 5.19 -14.53
N VAL A 47 3.52 4.46 -13.56
CA VAL A 47 2.93 3.23 -13.03
C VAL A 47 2.79 3.41 -11.53
N ILE A 48 1.61 3.11 -11.00
CA ILE A 48 1.35 3.11 -9.57
C ILE A 48 0.95 1.69 -9.20
N GLU A 49 1.65 1.09 -8.26
CA GLU A 49 1.42 -0.29 -7.82
C GLU A 49 1.40 -0.36 -6.29
N LEU A 50 0.60 -1.27 -5.74
CA LEU A 50 0.68 -1.66 -4.34
C LEU A 50 1.61 -2.86 -4.20
N ARG A 51 2.34 -2.92 -3.08
CA ARG A 51 3.15 -4.08 -2.71
C ARG A 51 3.12 -4.29 -1.22
N ALA A 52 2.87 -5.52 -0.79
CA ALA A 52 3.28 -5.98 0.52
C ALA A 52 4.82 -6.01 0.59
N GLU A 53 5.38 -5.52 1.69
CA GLU A 53 6.80 -5.68 2.00
C GLU A 53 7.02 -6.98 2.78
N ASP A 54 8.27 -7.47 2.80
CA ASP A 54 8.62 -8.78 3.36
C ASP A 54 8.25 -8.93 4.86
N GLU A 55 8.12 -7.81 5.58
CA GLU A 55 7.82 -7.75 7.03
C GLU A 55 6.31 -7.81 7.33
N LEU A 56 5.45 -7.88 6.31
CA LEU A 56 3.99 -7.89 6.49
C LEU A 56 3.51 -9.13 7.24
N SER A 57 4.07 -10.30 6.94
CA SER A 57 3.69 -11.54 7.61
C SER A 57 3.88 -11.46 9.12
N ASP A 58 5.06 -11.02 9.57
CA ASP A 58 5.37 -10.90 10.99
C ASP A 58 4.45 -9.90 11.68
N THR A 59 4.20 -8.75 11.04
CA THR A 59 3.29 -7.73 11.57
C THR A 59 1.85 -8.26 11.69
N LEU A 60 1.36 -8.98 10.69
CA LEU A 60 0.01 -9.56 10.71
C LEU A 60 -0.12 -10.65 11.79
N VAL A 61 0.91 -11.48 12.00
CA VAL A 61 0.95 -12.46 13.10
C VAL A 61 0.86 -11.75 14.45
N ASP A 62 1.69 -10.73 14.69
CA ASP A 62 1.68 -9.96 15.95
C ASP A 62 0.29 -9.35 16.24
N LEU A 63 -0.39 -8.83 15.20
CA LEU A 63 -1.73 -8.25 15.32
C LEU A 63 -2.80 -9.31 15.62
N VAL A 64 -2.73 -10.48 14.97
CA VAL A 64 -3.67 -11.60 15.22
C VAL A 64 -3.47 -12.15 16.63
N GLU A 65 -2.23 -12.33 17.08
CA GLU A 65 -1.92 -12.78 18.44
C GLU A 65 -2.36 -11.79 19.52
N SER A 66 -2.46 -10.51 19.17
CA SER A 66 -2.91 -9.43 20.06
C SER A 66 -4.44 -9.30 20.13
N GLU A 67 -5.19 -10.16 19.43
CA GLU A 67 -6.67 -10.13 19.33
C GLU A 67 -7.21 -8.78 18.81
N GLU A 68 -6.41 -8.04 18.03
CA GLU A 68 -6.88 -6.82 17.36
C GLU A 68 -7.73 -7.18 16.14
N ASP A 69 -8.66 -6.30 15.75
CA ASP A 69 -9.46 -6.45 14.53
C ASP A 69 -8.58 -6.22 13.28
N VAL A 70 -7.72 -7.20 12.97
CA VAL A 70 -6.73 -7.15 11.88
C VAL A 70 -7.39 -6.92 10.52
N GLU A 71 -8.60 -7.46 10.32
CA GLU A 71 -9.38 -7.25 9.09
C GLU A 71 -9.70 -5.76 8.89
N ASP A 72 -10.18 -5.08 9.94
CA ASP A 72 -10.45 -3.64 9.89
C ASP A 72 -9.16 -2.84 9.67
N ILE A 73 -8.05 -3.20 10.30
CA ILE A 73 -6.75 -2.54 10.09
C ILE A 73 -6.32 -2.67 8.63
N VAL A 74 -6.34 -3.89 8.07
CA VAL A 74 -5.97 -4.16 6.67
C VAL A 74 -6.86 -3.39 5.71
N ASP A 75 -8.19 -3.43 5.90
CA ASP A 75 -9.12 -2.73 5.01
C ASP A 75 -8.97 -1.20 5.08
N ASN A 76 -8.68 -0.65 6.27
CA ASN A 76 -8.39 0.78 6.44
C ASN A 76 -7.12 1.17 5.69
N VAL A 77 -6.00 0.46 5.91
CA VAL A 77 -4.72 0.72 5.24
C VAL A 77 -4.86 0.63 3.72
N LEU A 78 -5.50 -0.42 3.21
CA LEU A 78 -5.72 -0.58 1.77
C LEU A 78 -6.59 0.55 1.20
N SER A 79 -7.60 1.00 1.94
CA SER A 79 -8.43 2.13 1.52
C SER A 79 -7.65 3.44 1.47
N GLU A 80 -6.82 3.72 2.48
CA GLU A 80 -5.99 4.94 2.53
C GLU A 80 -4.97 4.97 1.38
N LEU A 81 -4.27 3.85 1.15
CA LEU A 81 -3.32 3.76 0.05
C LEU A 81 -4.00 3.83 -1.32
N ARG A 82 -5.24 3.32 -1.45
CA ARG A 82 -6.03 3.47 -2.68
C ARG A 82 -6.40 4.93 -2.92
N ASP A 83 -6.84 5.66 -1.90
CA ASP A 83 -7.17 7.08 -2.03
C ASP A 83 -5.93 7.90 -2.41
N LEU A 84 -4.79 7.59 -1.79
CA LEU A 84 -3.49 8.15 -2.14
C LEU A 84 -3.11 7.85 -3.61
N ALA A 85 -3.32 6.62 -4.08
CA ALA A 85 -3.06 6.23 -5.46
C ALA A 85 -3.93 7.02 -6.45
N ILE A 86 -5.20 7.24 -6.12
CA ILE A 86 -6.13 8.03 -6.94
C ILE A 86 -5.68 9.49 -7.02
N GLU A 87 -5.29 10.09 -5.91
CA GLU A 87 -4.79 11.47 -5.91
C GLU A 87 -3.48 11.62 -6.69
N ALA A 88 -2.55 10.67 -6.52
CA ALA A 88 -1.30 10.61 -7.27
C ALA A 88 -1.56 10.44 -8.78
N SER A 89 -2.51 9.58 -9.16
CA SER A 89 -2.91 9.37 -10.55
C SER A 89 -3.43 10.65 -11.17
N LYS A 90 -4.42 11.29 -10.54
CA LYS A 90 -5.01 12.55 -11.03
C LYS A 90 -3.92 13.60 -11.25
N TYR A 91 -3.05 13.79 -10.27
CA TYR A 91 -1.95 14.74 -10.39
C TYR A 91 -1.03 14.44 -11.58
N LEU A 92 -0.67 13.17 -11.79
CA LEU A 92 0.19 12.76 -12.91
C LEU A 92 -0.52 12.90 -14.27
N GLU A 93 -1.79 12.54 -14.35
CA GLU A 93 -2.62 12.72 -15.55
C GLU A 93 -2.77 14.19 -15.92
N ASP A 94 -2.97 15.10 -14.94
CA ASP A 94 -2.99 16.55 -15.14
C ASP A 94 -1.65 17.11 -15.65
N LYS A 95 -0.54 16.40 -15.44
CA LYS A 95 0.78 16.72 -16.00
C LYS A 95 1.04 16.07 -17.36
N GLY A 96 0.08 15.33 -17.90
CA GLY A 96 0.16 14.70 -19.22
C GLY A 96 0.79 13.31 -19.21
N TYR A 97 0.88 12.64 -18.07
CA TYR A 97 1.32 11.25 -18.01
C TYR A 97 0.16 10.29 -18.31
N ASN A 98 0.44 9.23 -19.05
CA ASN A 98 -0.42 8.07 -19.11
C ASN A 98 -0.17 7.20 -17.87
N VAL A 99 -1.11 7.20 -16.93
CA VAL A 99 -0.98 6.49 -15.65
C VAL A 99 -1.58 5.09 -15.77
N VAL A 100 -0.83 4.10 -15.29
CA VAL A 100 -1.31 2.72 -15.12
C VAL A 100 -1.44 2.44 -13.64
N LEU A 101 -2.65 2.12 -13.18
CA LEU A 101 -2.96 1.72 -11.81
C LEU A 101 -3.00 0.20 -11.68
N ASN A 102 -2.06 -0.35 -10.92
CA ASN A 102 -1.92 -1.78 -10.62
C ASN A 102 -2.04 -2.01 -9.11
N LEU A 103 -3.21 -1.72 -8.55
CA LEU A 103 -3.46 -1.85 -7.10
C LEU A 103 -3.92 -3.26 -6.72
N ARG A 104 -4.78 -3.85 -7.55
CA ARG A 104 -5.46 -5.13 -7.27
C ARG A 104 -4.53 -6.30 -6.96
N GLU A 105 -3.39 -6.38 -7.64
CA GLU A 105 -2.41 -7.44 -7.40
C GLU A 105 -1.90 -7.36 -5.96
N GLY A 106 -1.41 -6.18 -5.54
CA GLY A 106 -0.96 -5.97 -4.17
C GLY A 106 -2.07 -6.02 -3.12
N GLU A 107 -3.30 -5.59 -3.44
CA GLU A 107 -4.46 -5.74 -2.54
C GLU A 107 -4.77 -7.22 -2.28
N ASN A 108 -4.73 -8.05 -3.33
CA ASN A 108 -4.93 -9.49 -3.19
C ASN A 108 -3.78 -10.13 -2.41
N ASP A 109 -2.52 -9.79 -2.72
CA ASP A 109 -1.36 -10.34 -2.01
C ASP A 109 -1.48 -10.11 -0.48
N VAL A 110 -1.89 -8.91 -0.06
CA VAL A 110 -2.09 -8.57 1.36
C VAL A 110 -3.22 -9.41 1.97
N ARG A 111 -4.34 -9.57 1.26
CA ARG A 111 -5.51 -10.30 1.73
C ARG A 111 -5.29 -11.81 1.80
N ASP A 112 -4.61 -12.36 0.80
CA ASP A 112 -4.21 -13.77 0.76
C ASP A 112 -3.28 -14.08 1.94
N MET A 113 -2.30 -13.21 2.23
CA MET A 113 -1.45 -13.36 3.42
C MET A 113 -2.22 -13.30 4.74
N LEU A 114 -3.19 -12.41 4.87
CA LEU A 114 -4.06 -12.36 6.06
C LEU A 114 -4.88 -13.65 6.20
N GLU A 115 -5.44 -14.17 5.11
CA GLU A 115 -6.20 -15.42 5.11
C GLU A 115 -5.32 -16.59 5.57
N GLU A 116 -4.12 -16.74 4.98
CA GLU A 116 -3.15 -17.78 5.35
C GLU A 116 -2.80 -17.74 6.85
N ILE A 117 -2.54 -16.54 7.40
CA ILE A 117 -2.21 -16.35 8.82
C ILE A 117 -3.43 -16.67 9.69
N ARG A 118 -4.63 -16.26 9.31
CA ARG A 118 -5.85 -16.59 10.07
C ARG A 118 -6.15 -18.09 10.06
N GLU A 119 -5.87 -18.80 8.97
CA GLU A 119 -6.02 -20.26 8.96
C GLU A 119 -5.00 -20.94 9.89
N GLU A 120 -3.75 -20.47 9.88
CA GLU A 120 -2.67 -21.02 10.70
C GLU A 120 -2.85 -20.74 12.21
N TYR A 121 -3.26 -19.52 12.57
CA TYR A 121 -3.37 -19.05 13.97
C TYR A 121 -4.82 -19.03 14.51
N GLY A 122 -5.83 -18.95 13.63
CA GLY A 122 -7.25 -18.95 13.99
C GLY A 122 -7.87 -20.34 14.12
N SER A 123 -7.10 -21.41 13.96
CA SER A 123 -7.53 -22.80 14.24
C SER A 123 -7.61 -23.11 15.75
N PHE A 124 -8.35 -22.31 16.52
CA PHE A 124 -8.68 -22.59 17.93
C PHE A 124 -10.15 -22.32 18.33
N GLU A 125 -11.07 -22.06 17.39
CA GLU A 125 -12.51 -21.87 17.71
C GLU A 125 -13.49 -22.82 16.98
N GLU A 126 -13.09 -24.03 16.59
CA GLU A 126 -14.03 -25.10 16.19
C GLU A 126 -13.97 -26.33 17.11
N GLU A 127 -14.29 -26.16 18.40
CA GLU A 127 -14.88 -27.23 19.23
C GLU A 127 -15.90 -26.62 20.22
N GLU A 128 -17.20 -26.61 19.84
CA GLU A 128 -18.31 -27.13 20.68
C GLU A 128 -19.63 -27.26 19.88
#